data_AF-A0A662A9F3-F1
#
_entry.id   AF-A0A662A9F3-F1
#
_cell.length_a   1.000
_cell.length_b   1.000
_cell.length_c   1.000
_cell.angle_alpha   90.00
_cell.angle_beta   90.00
_cell.angle_gamma   90.00
#
_symmetry.space_group_name_H-M   'P 1'
#
loop_
_entity.id
_entity.type
_entity.pdbx_description
1 polymer ?
#
loop_
_entity_poly.entity_id
_entity_poly.type
_entity_poly.pdbx_seq_one_letter_code
_entity_poly.pdbx_strand_id
1 'polypeptide(L)'
;MEQKDYILREVEKIGVMLQYLLGKMMPAKSVEEKKDISEEINNELFENIGYDIRSLLKIQKKEFNEIFKYNKGFNLENIELLAELLYKISQKKLNNSKEILQKSLELYEFVNKAGKTFSFDREKQIDKIKNEL
;
A
#
# COMPACT_ATOMS: atom_id res chain seq x y z
N MET A 1 -1.19 -0.92 -30.20
CA MET A 1 -1.93 -1.83 -29.29
C MET A 1 -1.01 -2.27 -28.15
N GLU A 2 0.23 -2.70 -28.43
CA GLU A 2 1.21 -3.23 -27.47
C GLU A 2 1.47 -2.41 -26.17
N GLN A 3 1.57 -1.09 -26.24
CA GLN A 3 1.86 -0.28 -25.04
C GLN A 3 0.69 -0.23 -24.04
N LYS A 4 -0.55 -0.22 -24.54
CA LYS A 4 -1.74 -0.24 -23.67
C LYS A 4 -1.86 -1.59 -22.97
N ASP A 5 -1.64 -2.67 -23.70
CA ASP A 5 -1.68 -4.04 -23.15
C ASP A 5 -0.53 -4.28 -22.16
N TYR A 6 0.63 -3.68 -22.38
CA TYR A 6 1.71 -3.70 -21.41
C TYR A 6 1.33 -2.99 -20.11
N ILE A 7 0.82 -1.74 -20.18
CA ILE A 7 0.44 -0.99 -18.97
C ILE A 7 -0.65 -1.71 -18.19
N LEU A 8 -1.67 -2.23 -18.88
CA LEU A 8 -2.76 -2.97 -18.23
C LEU A 8 -2.24 -4.19 -17.46
N ARG A 9 -1.33 -4.97 -18.06
CA ARG A 9 -0.71 -6.12 -17.39
C ARG A 9 0.08 -5.72 -16.15
N GLU A 10 0.78 -4.60 -16.17
CA GLU A 10 1.53 -4.14 -14.99
C GLU A 10 0.58 -3.68 -13.87
N VAL A 11 -0.54 -3.03 -14.22
CA VAL A 11 -1.60 -2.69 -13.24
C VAL A 11 -2.19 -3.96 -12.63
N GLU A 12 -2.54 -4.96 -13.44
CA GLU A 12 -3.10 -6.22 -12.97
C GLU A 12 -2.13 -6.98 -12.06
N LYS A 13 -0.85 -7.06 -12.43
CA LYS A 13 0.19 -7.72 -11.62
C LYS A 13 0.32 -7.11 -10.23
N ILE A 14 0.43 -5.78 -10.15
CA ILE A 14 0.52 -5.09 -8.85
C ILE A 14 -0.76 -5.35 -8.03
N GLY A 15 -1.93 -5.27 -8.67
CA GLY A 15 -3.21 -5.50 -7.99
C GLY A 15 -3.31 -6.92 -7.42
N VAL A 16 -2.88 -7.93 -8.17
CA VAL A 16 -2.86 -9.34 -7.72
C VAL A 16 -1.86 -9.54 -6.58
N MET A 17 -0.66 -8.98 -6.68
CA MET A 17 0.36 -9.06 -5.63
C MET A 17 -0.13 -8.42 -4.32
N LEU A 18 -0.71 -7.21 -4.38
CA LEU A 18 -1.20 -6.52 -3.18
C LEU A 18 -2.35 -7.28 -2.51
N GLN A 19 -3.27 -7.85 -3.29
CA GLN A 19 -4.35 -8.70 -2.77
C GLN A 19 -3.82 -9.98 -2.12
N TYR A 20 -2.82 -10.62 -2.73
CA TYR A 20 -2.15 -11.77 -2.14
C TYR A 20 -1.50 -11.44 -0.78
N LEU A 21 -0.77 -10.32 -0.70
CA LEU A 21 -0.17 -9.85 0.55
C LEU A 21 -1.23 -9.52 1.61
N LEU A 22 -2.33 -8.89 1.23
CA LEU A 22 -3.46 -8.63 2.13
C LEU A 22 -4.08 -9.93 2.66
N GLY A 23 -4.23 -10.96 1.81
CA GLY A 23 -4.70 -12.28 2.23
C GLY A 23 -3.80 -12.93 3.28
N LYS A 24 -2.49 -12.67 3.23
CA LYS A 24 -1.51 -13.14 4.22
C LYS A 24 -1.52 -12.37 5.54
N MET A 25 -2.26 -11.26 5.63
CA MET A 25 -2.36 -10.47 6.87
C MET A 25 -3.28 -11.08 7.94
N MET A 26 -3.68 -12.34 7.79
CA MET A 26 -4.34 -13.13 8.83
C MET A 26 -3.55 -13.14 10.16
N PRO A 27 -4.25 -13.32 11.31
CA PRO A 27 -3.60 -13.34 12.61
C PRO A 27 -2.56 -14.47 12.69
N ALA A 28 -1.29 -14.10 12.76
CA ALA A 28 -0.17 -15.02 12.96
C ALA A 28 -0.23 -15.64 14.36
N LYS A 29 0.06 -16.93 14.45
CA LYS A 29 -0.03 -17.75 15.67
C LYS A 29 1.27 -17.73 16.47
N SER A 30 2.41 -17.39 15.87
CA SER A 30 3.73 -17.32 16.53
C SER A 30 4.51 -16.03 16.22
N VAL A 31 5.62 -15.81 16.91
CA VAL A 31 6.53 -14.67 16.68
C VAL A 31 7.36 -14.89 15.42
N GLU A 32 7.78 -16.14 15.17
CA GLU A 32 8.50 -16.58 13.99
C GLU A 32 7.67 -16.33 12.72
N GLU A 33 6.38 -16.72 12.72
CA GLU A 33 5.46 -16.45 11.61
C GLU A 33 5.32 -14.95 11.31
N LYS A 34 5.37 -14.10 12.35
CA LYS A 34 5.31 -12.64 12.14
C LYS A 34 6.57 -12.10 11.44
N LYS A 35 7.74 -12.66 11.74
CA LYS A 35 9.00 -12.27 11.09
C LYS A 35 9.02 -12.72 9.64
N ASP A 36 8.65 -13.97 9.37
CA ASP A 36 8.61 -14.52 8.01
C ASP A 36 7.66 -13.73 7.11
N ILE A 37 6.45 -13.42 7.60
CA ILE A 37 5.48 -12.58 6.86
C ILE A 37 6.05 -11.18 6.59
N SER A 38 6.78 -10.61 7.54
CA SER A 38 7.38 -9.27 7.36
C SER A 38 8.50 -9.27 6.34
N GLU A 39 9.32 -10.31 6.27
CA GLU A 39 10.37 -10.45 5.25
C GLU A 39 9.77 -10.67 3.87
N GLU A 40 8.77 -11.57 3.78
CA GLU A 40 8.06 -11.84 2.54
C GLU A 40 7.41 -10.56 1.96
N ILE A 41 6.71 -9.78 2.77
CA ILE A 41 6.11 -8.51 2.33
C ILE A 41 7.17 -7.57 1.77
N ASN A 42 8.31 -7.41 2.44
CA ASN A 42 9.36 -6.51 1.94
C ASN A 42 9.96 -7.00 0.62
N ASN A 43 10.17 -8.31 0.48
CA ASN A 43 10.68 -8.91 -0.75
C ASN A 43 9.70 -8.72 -1.91
N GLU A 44 8.42 -9.05 -1.70
CA GLU A 44 7.38 -8.92 -2.73
C GLU A 44 7.18 -7.47 -3.18
N LEU A 45 7.18 -6.52 -2.25
CA LEU A 45 7.12 -5.11 -2.60
C LEU A 45 8.38 -4.67 -3.37
N PHE A 46 9.57 -5.08 -2.92
CA PHE A 46 10.81 -4.72 -3.61
C PHE A 46 10.87 -5.29 -5.03
N GLU A 47 10.53 -6.56 -5.22
CA GLU A 47 10.60 -7.23 -6.53
C GLU A 47 9.57 -6.70 -7.52
N ASN A 48 8.33 -6.44 -7.08
CA ASN A 48 7.25 -6.06 -7.99
C ASN A 48 7.14 -4.54 -8.20
N ILE A 49 7.49 -3.73 -7.19
CA ILE A 49 7.32 -2.26 -7.26
C ILE A 49 8.60 -1.46 -7.04
N GLY A 50 9.71 -2.11 -6.69
CA GLY A 50 11.02 -1.47 -6.48
C GLY A 50 11.18 -0.76 -5.13
N TYR A 51 10.23 -0.93 -4.21
CA TYR A 51 10.25 -0.28 -2.90
C TYR A 51 9.93 -1.26 -1.79
N ASP A 52 10.77 -1.33 -0.75
CA ASP A 52 10.42 -1.97 0.52
C ASP A 52 9.63 -0.99 1.43
N ILE A 53 9.13 -1.48 2.57
CA ILE A 53 8.37 -0.63 3.51
C ILE A 53 9.21 0.58 3.96
N ARG A 54 10.50 0.39 4.25
CA ARG A 54 11.37 1.48 4.73
C ARG A 54 11.55 2.56 3.68
N SER A 55 11.62 2.17 2.41
CA SER A 55 11.76 3.06 1.26
C SER A 55 10.46 3.82 1.04
N LEU A 56 9.31 3.14 1.14
CA LEU A 56 7.99 3.78 1.08
C LEU A 56 7.81 4.84 2.17
N LEU A 57 8.28 4.59 3.39
CA LEU A 57 8.18 5.56 4.50
C LEU A 57 8.93 6.87 4.23
N LYS A 58 10.03 6.81 3.46
CA LYS A 58 10.87 7.99 3.16
C LYS A 58 10.27 8.90 2.08
N ILE A 59 9.33 8.40 1.28
CA ILE A 59 8.70 9.16 0.21
C ILE A 59 7.83 10.27 0.82
N GLN A 60 8.03 11.52 0.43
CA GLN A 60 7.19 12.62 0.91
C GLN A 60 5.90 12.72 0.08
N LYS A 61 4.80 13.21 0.69
CA LYS A 61 3.51 13.43 0.00
C LYS A 61 3.64 14.18 -1.33
N LYS A 62 4.55 15.16 -1.39
CA LYS A 62 4.79 15.98 -2.59
C LYS A 62 5.35 15.18 -3.78
N GLU A 63 6.01 14.06 -3.51
CA GLU A 63 6.67 13.19 -4.49
C GLU A 63 5.74 12.10 -5.05
N PHE A 64 4.58 11.87 -4.42
CA PHE A 64 3.64 10.80 -4.80
C PHE A 64 3.20 10.89 -6.27
N ASN A 65 2.90 12.10 -6.74
CA ASN A 65 2.50 12.29 -8.13
C ASN A 65 3.58 11.85 -9.12
N GLU A 66 4.85 12.10 -8.80
CA GLU A 66 5.95 11.70 -9.69
C GLU A 66 6.13 10.20 -9.64
N ILE A 67 6.23 9.62 -8.44
CA ILE A 67 6.50 8.19 -8.24
C ILE A 67 5.41 7.32 -8.86
N PHE A 68 4.14 7.63 -8.61
CA PHE A 68 3.04 6.82 -9.13
C PHE A 68 2.79 7.05 -10.63
N LYS A 69 3.14 8.23 -11.17
CA LYS A 69 3.01 8.49 -12.61
C LYS A 69 4.09 7.75 -13.42
N TYR A 70 5.30 7.61 -12.89
CA TYR A 70 6.39 6.92 -13.58
C TYR A 70 6.30 5.40 -13.46
N ASN A 71 5.65 4.89 -12.41
CA ASN A 71 5.53 3.46 -12.17
C ASN A 71 4.18 2.93 -12.71
N LYS A 72 4.26 2.27 -13.88
CA LYS A 72 3.11 1.96 -14.76
C LYS A 72 2.02 1.09 -14.14
N GLY A 73 2.28 0.41 -13.03
CA GLY A 73 1.27 -0.39 -12.36
C GLY A 73 0.50 0.34 -11.26
N PHE A 74 0.80 1.60 -10.94
CA PHE A 74 0.06 2.35 -9.91
C PHE A 74 -1.10 3.15 -10.50
N ASN A 75 -2.25 2.50 -10.63
CA ASN A 75 -3.53 3.20 -10.71
C ASN A 75 -4.04 3.54 -9.30
N LEU A 76 -5.13 4.31 -9.21
CA LEU A 76 -5.71 4.72 -7.92
C LEU A 76 -6.13 3.53 -7.05
N GLU A 77 -6.62 2.44 -7.66
CA GLU A 77 -7.04 1.22 -6.97
C GLU A 77 -5.84 0.52 -6.31
N ASN A 78 -4.72 0.37 -7.02
CA ASN A 78 -3.51 -0.24 -6.48
C ASN A 78 -2.86 0.61 -5.39
N ILE A 79 -2.93 1.95 -5.50
CA ILE A 79 -2.46 2.84 -4.44
C ILE A 79 -3.33 2.69 -3.18
N GLU A 80 -4.64 2.52 -3.35
CA GLU A 80 -5.57 2.26 -2.25
C GLU A 80 -5.33 0.90 -1.60
N LEU A 81 -5.10 -0.16 -2.39
CA LEU A 81 -4.69 -1.47 -1.88
C LEU A 81 -3.37 -1.41 -1.10
N LEU A 82 -2.39 -0.63 -1.59
CA LEU A 82 -1.15 -0.39 -0.86
C LEU A 82 -1.40 0.35 0.47
N ALA A 83 -2.29 1.34 0.47
CA ALA A 83 -2.70 2.05 1.69
C ALA A 83 -3.34 1.07 2.69
N GLU A 84 -4.19 0.15 2.23
CA GLU A 84 -4.78 -0.89 3.07
C GLU A 84 -3.71 -1.84 3.63
N LEU A 85 -2.78 -2.30 2.79
CA LEU A 85 -1.70 -3.20 3.21
C LEU A 85 -0.87 -2.56 4.34
N LEU A 86 -0.46 -1.30 4.17
CA LEU A 86 0.26 -0.56 5.21
C LEU A 86 -0.57 -0.41 6.49
N TYR A 87 -1.87 -0.13 6.38
CA TYR A 87 -2.75 -0.11 7.55
C TYR A 87 -2.75 -1.46 8.28
N LYS A 88 -2.94 -2.58 7.58
CA LYS A 88 -2.93 -3.90 8.22
C LYS A 88 -1.58 -4.19 8.89
N ILE A 89 -0.47 -3.76 8.29
CA ILE A 89 0.88 -3.93 8.85
C ILE A 89 1.03 -3.13 10.14
N SER A 90 0.57 -1.87 10.17
CA SER A 90 0.65 -1.06 11.39
C SER A 90 -0.17 -1.67 12.53
N GLN A 91 -1.32 -2.29 12.24
CA GLN A 91 -2.15 -2.98 13.24
C GLN A 91 -1.45 -4.19 13.88
N LYS A 92 -0.43 -4.79 13.25
CA LYS A 92 0.38 -5.85 13.87
C LYS A 92 1.29 -5.34 14.99
N LYS A 93 1.32 -4.02 15.26
CA LYS A 93 2.09 -3.34 16.33
C LYS A 93 3.57 -3.72 16.34
N LEU A 94 4.15 -3.84 15.14
CA LEU A 94 5.59 -4.04 14.94
C LEU A 94 6.34 -2.70 15.02
N ASN A 95 7.66 -2.72 14.84
CA ASN A 95 8.48 -1.51 14.78
C ASN A 95 7.96 -0.55 13.69
N ASN A 96 8.04 0.75 13.96
CA ASN A 96 7.57 1.84 13.08
C ASN A 96 6.05 1.82 12.78
N SER A 97 5.24 1.17 13.63
CA SER A 97 3.78 1.07 13.42
C SER A 97 3.12 2.44 13.23
N LYS A 98 3.55 3.47 13.98
CA LYS A 98 3.00 4.83 13.84
C LYS A 98 3.36 5.47 12.50
N GLU A 99 4.60 5.36 12.05
CA GLU A 99 5.06 5.89 10.76
C GLU A 99 4.38 5.17 9.59
N ILE A 100 4.18 3.86 9.70
CA ILE A 100 3.46 3.05 8.71
C ILE A 100 1.98 3.44 8.68
N LEU A 101 1.35 3.63 9.84
CA LEU A 101 -0.02 4.11 9.95
C LEU A 101 -0.19 5.50 9.33
N GLN A 102 0.76 6.41 9.63
CA GLN A 102 0.81 7.73 9.02
C GLN A 102 0.91 7.61 7.50
N LYS A 103 1.83 6.78 6.96
CA LYS A 103 1.99 6.58 5.51
C LYS A 103 0.72 6.06 4.85
N SER A 104 0.04 5.11 5.49
CA SER A 104 -1.26 4.61 5.04
C SER A 104 -2.28 5.74 4.88
N LEU A 105 -2.39 6.62 5.88
CA LEU A 105 -3.25 7.80 5.80
C LEU A 105 -2.89 8.70 4.62
N GLU A 106 -1.60 8.96 4.40
CA GLU A 106 -1.16 9.82 3.30
C GLU A 106 -1.58 9.27 1.93
N LEU A 107 -1.52 7.95 1.76
CA LEU A 107 -1.93 7.30 0.52
C LEU A 107 -3.45 7.33 0.35
N TYR A 108 -4.23 7.06 1.40
CA TYR A 108 -5.68 7.21 1.33
C TYR A 108 -6.11 8.64 0.98
N GLU A 109 -5.51 9.65 1.62
CA GLU A 109 -5.76 11.06 1.30
C GLU A 109 -5.37 11.41 -0.14
N PHE A 110 -4.25 10.86 -0.63
CA PHE A 110 -3.82 11.03 -2.01
C PHE A 110 -4.85 10.46 -2.99
N VAL A 111 -5.29 9.20 -2.78
CA VAL A 111 -6.31 8.57 -3.62
C VAL A 111 -7.63 9.34 -3.54
N ASN A 112 -8.01 9.82 -2.36
CA ASN A 112 -9.23 10.60 -2.19
C ASN A 112 -9.20 11.92 -2.97
N LYS A 113 -8.05 12.61 -2.95
CA LYS A 113 -7.86 13.87 -3.69
C LYS A 113 -7.76 13.65 -5.21
N ALA A 114 -7.13 12.56 -5.64
CA ALA A 114 -6.91 12.26 -7.05
C ALA A 114 -8.13 11.57 -7.71
N GLY A 115 -8.97 10.93 -6.91
CA GLY A 115 -10.18 10.24 -7.35
C GLY A 115 -11.21 11.19 -7.95
N LYS A 116 -11.93 10.69 -8.97
CA LYS A 116 -13.08 11.39 -9.56
C LYS A 116 -14.41 10.98 -8.93
N THR A 117 -14.39 9.93 -8.13
CA THR A 117 -15.55 9.37 -7.44
C THR A 117 -15.32 9.42 -5.94
N PHE A 118 -16.39 9.80 -5.23
CA PHE A 118 -16.41 9.78 -3.78
C PHE A 118 -16.56 8.33 -3.28
N SER A 119 -15.83 7.97 -2.22
CA SER A 119 -15.87 6.64 -1.60
C SER A 119 -16.13 6.77 -0.10
N PHE A 120 -17.31 6.32 0.34
CA PHE A 120 -17.67 6.31 1.76
C PHE A 120 -16.73 5.42 2.60
N ASP A 121 -16.33 4.27 2.05
CA ASP A 121 -15.43 3.35 2.74
C ASP A 121 -14.05 3.97 2.95
N ARG A 122 -13.56 4.73 1.96
CA ARG A 122 -12.30 5.45 2.05
C ARG A 122 -12.33 6.55 3.10
N GLU A 123 -13.37 7.38 3.10
CA GLU A 123 -13.54 8.43 4.11
C GLU A 123 -13.60 7.85 5.52
N LYS A 124 -14.40 6.80 5.71
CA LYS A 124 -14.50 6.08 6.98
C LYS A 124 -13.13 5.55 7.43
N GLN A 125 -12.34 5.02 6.51
CA GLN A 125 -11.01 4.51 6.81
C GLN A 125 -10.02 5.64 7.15
N ILE A 126 -10.08 6.77 6.45
CA ILE A 126 -9.31 7.99 6.75
C ILE A 126 -9.62 8.48 8.17
N ASP A 127 -10.90 8.63 8.51
CA ASP A 127 -11.35 9.08 9.83
C ASP A 127 -10.91 8.11 10.92
N LYS A 128 -11.02 6.80 10.66
CA LYS A 128 -10.55 5.77 11.58
C LYS A 128 -9.05 5.93 11.87
N ILE A 129 -8.22 6.05 10.83
CA ILE A 129 -6.77 6.20 11.00
C ILE A 129 -6.43 7.49 11.73
N LYS A 130 -7.10 8.61 11.43
CA LYS A 130 -6.90 9.89 12.12
C LYS A 130 -7.19 9.82 13.61
N ASN A 131 -8.18 9.03 14.02
CA ASN A 131 -8.50 8.82 15.44
C ASN A 131 -7.51 7.88 16.16
N GLU A 132 -6.75 7.07 15.44
CA GLU A 132 -5.75 6.15 16.00
C GLU A 132 -4.35 6.81 16.17
N LEU A 133 -4.08 7.95 15.53
CA LEU A 133 -2.77 8.64 15.49
C LEU A 133 -2.55 9.66 16.61
#